data_AF-A0A8T7EFM9-F1
#
_entry.id   AF-A0A8T7EFM9-F1
#
_cell.length_a   1.000
_cell.length_b   1.000
_cell.length_c   1.000
_cell.angle_alpha   90.00
_cell.angle_beta   90.00
_cell.angle_gamma   90.00
#
_symmetry.space_group_name_H-M   'P 1'
#
loop_
_entity.id
_entity.type
_entity.pdbx_description
1 polymer ?
#
loop_
_entity_poly.entity_id
_entity_poly.type
_entity_poly.pdbx_seq_one_letter_code
_entity_poly.pdbx_strand_id
1 'polypeptide(L)'
;MNPFSSFLRQWLADDDFDAFVAYWDRLERLTVQVYREKVPVAAAQPEFAEVWPWLRERYGRWQSTLEPFWRQTTAAGASTQTDPFLLLLQKQSSADIPGDWWAMQHLPAAREALNRYVLAQE
;
A
#
# COMPACT_ATOMS: atom_id res chain seq x y z
N MET A 1 -15.97 25.85 15.37
CA MET A 1 -14.87 24.98 14.90
C MET A 1 -13.82 25.90 14.27
N ASN A 2 -12.55 25.79 14.64
CA ASN A 2 -11.54 26.82 14.36
C ASN A 2 -10.88 26.58 12.98
N PRO A 3 -10.98 27.50 12.01
CA PRO A 3 -10.51 27.28 10.63
C PRO A 3 -9.00 26.98 10.53
N PHE A 4 -8.20 27.50 11.46
CA PHE A 4 -6.75 27.26 11.51
C PHE A 4 -6.39 25.78 11.77
N SER A 5 -7.21 25.08 12.55
CA SER A 5 -7.01 23.65 12.83
C SER A 5 -7.34 22.76 11.63
N SER A 6 -8.23 23.22 10.73
CA SER A 6 -8.55 22.51 9.49
C SER A 6 -7.41 22.60 8.48
N PHE A 7 -6.80 23.78 8.33
CA PHE A 7 -5.64 23.97 7.44
C PHE A 7 -4.43 23.14 7.88
N LEU A 8 -4.09 23.15 9.18
CA LEU A 8 -3.00 22.31 9.70
C LEU A 8 -3.28 20.82 9.52
N ARG A 9 -4.54 20.39 9.65
CA ARG A 9 -4.93 18.99 9.42
C ARG A 9 -4.82 18.57 7.98
N GLN A 10 -5.13 19.45 7.03
CA GLN A 10 -4.99 19.17 5.61
C GLN A 10 -3.51 18.99 5.25
N TRP A 11 -2.65 19.92 5.64
CA TRP A 11 -1.21 19.83 5.38
C TRP A 11 -0.56 18.60 6.05
N LEU A 12 -0.89 18.33 7.31
CA LEU A 12 -0.44 17.12 8.01
C LEU A 12 -1.03 15.82 7.44
N ALA A 13 -2.19 15.87 6.77
CA ALA A 13 -2.77 14.73 6.09
C ALA A 13 -2.07 14.49 4.75
N ASP A 14 -1.73 15.55 4.03
CA ASP A 14 -0.99 15.47 2.76
C ASP A 14 0.43 14.94 3.02
N ASP A 15 1.15 15.46 4.02
CA ASP A 15 2.48 14.94 4.42
C ASP A 15 2.42 13.47 4.88
N ASP A 16 1.38 13.07 5.61
CA ASP A 16 1.21 11.69 6.08
C ASP A 16 0.81 10.74 4.94
N PHE A 17 0.06 11.24 3.94
CA PHE A 17 -0.30 10.48 2.75
C PHE A 17 0.90 10.32 1.81
N ASP A 18 1.68 11.37 1.59
CA ASP A 18 2.91 11.30 0.79
C ASP A 18 3.91 10.32 1.41
N ALA A 19 4.06 10.35 2.74
CA ALA A 19 4.83 9.35 3.46
C ALA A 19 4.26 7.94 3.25
N PHE A 20 2.93 7.79 3.26
CA PHE A 20 2.28 6.50 3.01
C PHE A 20 2.57 5.97 1.61
N VAL A 21 2.46 6.80 0.58
CA VAL A 21 2.80 6.45 -0.80
C VAL A 21 4.28 6.09 -0.93
N ALA A 22 5.18 6.85 -0.29
CA ALA A 22 6.62 6.54 -0.32
C ALA A 22 6.96 5.19 0.31
N TYR A 23 6.33 4.83 1.43
CA TYR A 23 6.49 3.51 2.03
C TYR A 23 5.85 2.41 1.16
N TRP A 24 4.74 2.71 0.49
CA TRP A 24 4.12 1.80 -0.47
C TRP A 24 5.03 1.50 -1.66
N ASP A 25 5.73 2.51 -2.19
CA ASP A 25 6.73 2.34 -3.26
C ASP A 25 7.86 1.40 -2.84
N ARG A 26 8.32 1.50 -1.59
CA ARG A 26 9.33 0.59 -1.03
C ARG A 26 8.79 -0.84 -0.92
N LEU A 27 7.56 -1.01 -0.46
CA LEU A 27 6.88 -2.30 -0.42
C LEU A 27 6.80 -2.94 -1.81
N GLU A 28 6.36 -2.19 -2.82
CA GLU A 28 6.21 -2.69 -4.19
C GLU A 28 7.58 -3.11 -4.75
N ARG A 29 8.60 -2.27 -4.58
CA ARG A 29 9.96 -2.56 -5.02
C ARG A 29 10.53 -3.82 -4.37
N LEU A 30 10.44 -3.93 -3.04
CA LEU A 30 10.92 -5.10 -2.31
C LEU A 30 10.21 -6.37 -2.80
N THR A 31 8.91 -6.26 -3.04
CA THR A 31 8.09 -7.37 -3.53
C THR A 31 8.51 -7.81 -4.93
N VAL A 32 8.75 -6.87 -5.85
CA VAL A 32 9.26 -7.15 -7.20
C VAL A 32 10.65 -7.78 -7.14
N GLN A 33 11.55 -7.28 -6.29
CA GLN A 33 12.90 -7.82 -6.12
C GLN A 33 12.88 -9.29 -5.64
N VAL A 34 12.08 -9.58 -4.61
CA VAL A 34 11.97 -10.94 -4.06
C VAL A 34 11.26 -11.87 -5.05
N TYR A 35 10.17 -11.43 -5.66
CA TYR A 35 9.33 -12.27 -6.51
C TYR A 35 9.90 -12.48 -7.93
N ARG A 36 10.31 -11.40 -8.59
CA ARG A 36 10.76 -11.38 -9.99
C ARG A 36 12.27 -11.53 -10.12
N GLU A 37 13.03 -10.80 -9.32
CA GLU A 37 14.50 -10.78 -9.39
C GLU A 37 15.14 -11.89 -8.54
N LYS A 38 14.32 -12.65 -7.79
CA LYS A 38 14.75 -13.77 -6.95
C LYS A 38 15.81 -13.36 -5.93
N VAL A 39 15.75 -12.10 -5.46
CA VAL A 39 16.57 -11.65 -4.34
C VAL A 39 16.29 -12.56 -3.14
N PRO A 40 17.34 -13.05 -2.44
CA PRO A 40 17.14 -13.90 -1.28
C PRO A 40 16.24 -13.23 -0.25
N VAL A 41 15.26 -13.98 0.26
CA VAL A 41 14.35 -13.53 1.33
C VAL A 41 15.12 -12.93 2.51
N ALA A 42 16.26 -13.53 2.87
CA ALA A 42 17.12 -13.04 3.95
C ALA A 42 17.66 -11.61 3.70
N ALA A 43 17.93 -11.24 2.44
CA ALA A 43 18.37 -9.91 2.07
C ALA A 43 17.22 -8.88 2.08
N ALA A 44 15.99 -9.34 1.87
CA ALA A 44 14.79 -8.50 1.91
C ALA A 44 14.24 -8.29 3.34
N GLN A 45 14.60 -9.16 4.28
CA GLN A 45 14.08 -9.14 5.65
C GLN A 45 14.27 -7.81 6.40
N PRO A 46 15.42 -7.12 6.33
CA PRO A 46 15.60 -5.84 7.01
C PRO A 46 14.61 -4.77 6.53
N GLU A 47 14.44 -4.63 5.22
CA GLU A 47 13.52 -3.64 4.64
C GLU A 47 12.06 -4.03 4.90
N PHE A 48 11.73 -5.32 4.85
CA PHE A 48 10.41 -5.81 5.24
C PHE A 48 10.05 -5.43 6.69
N ALA A 49 10.98 -5.65 7.62
CA ALA A 49 10.80 -5.37 9.04
C ALA A 49 10.64 -3.87 9.35
N GLU A 50 11.13 -2.99 8.47
CA GLU A 50 10.93 -1.55 8.55
C GLU A 50 9.59 -1.14 7.93
N VAL A 51 9.30 -1.61 6.71
CA VAL A 51 8.22 -1.08 5.86
C VAL A 51 6.85 -1.63 6.26
N TRP A 52 6.71 -2.95 6.49
CA TRP A 52 5.40 -3.56 6.75
C TRP A 52 4.76 -3.08 8.06
N PRO A 53 5.47 -3.03 9.21
CA PRO A 53 4.88 -2.55 10.45
C PRO A 53 4.41 -1.09 10.35
N TRP A 54 5.21 -0.24 9.71
CA TRP A 54 4.88 1.18 9.52
C TRP A 54 3.62 1.35 8.67
N LEU A 55 3.50 0.59 7.58
CA LEU A 55 2.32 0.63 6.71
C LEU A 55 1.08 0.09 7.40
N ARG A 56 1.18 -1.03 8.16
CA ARG A 56 0.05 -1.58 8.92
C ARG A 56 -0.52 -0.60 9.93
N GLU A 57 0.36 0.07 10.66
CA GLU A 57 -0.03 1.04 11.68
C GLU A 57 -0.83 2.19 11.06
N ARG A 58 -0.41 2.68 9.89
CA ARG A 58 -1.02 3.85 9.22
C ARG A 58 -2.17 3.52 8.29
N TYR A 59 -2.21 2.31 7.75
CA TYR A 59 -3.23 1.93 6.77
C TYR A 59 -4.65 2.07 7.32
N GLY A 60 -4.86 1.81 8.62
CA GLY A 60 -6.16 1.98 9.26
C GLY A 60 -6.75 3.38 9.12
N ARG A 61 -5.90 4.43 9.01
CA ARG A 61 -6.34 5.81 8.76
C ARG A 61 -6.84 6.01 7.32
N TRP A 62 -6.22 5.32 6.37
CA TRP A 62 -6.47 5.50 4.94
C TRP A 62 -7.46 4.48 4.37
N GLN A 63 -7.77 3.41 5.11
CA GLN A 63 -8.62 2.32 4.64
C GLN A 63 -9.96 2.81 4.08
N SER A 64 -10.73 3.57 4.87
CA SER A 64 -12.04 4.09 4.42
C SER A 64 -11.92 5.12 3.30
N THR A 65 -10.82 5.86 3.24
CA THR A 65 -10.55 6.85 2.20
C THR A 65 -10.22 6.17 0.87
N LEU A 66 -9.44 5.09 0.90
CA LEU A 66 -8.99 4.36 -0.29
C LEU A 66 -10.02 3.33 -0.78
N GLU A 67 -10.97 2.91 0.06
CA GLU A 67 -12.06 1.98 -0.27
C GLU A 67 -12.79 2.27 -1.58
N PRO A 68 -13.35 3.48 -1.81
CA PRO A 68 -14.06 3.76 -3.06
C PRO A 68 -13.15 3.67 -4.28
N PHE A 69 -11.84 3.87 -4.14
CA PHE A 69 -10.90 3.87 -5.25
C PHE A 69 -10.45 2.47 -5.62
N TRP A 70 -10.07 1.63 -4.65
CA TRP A 70 -9.68 0.25 -4.95
C TRP A 70 -10.86 -0.62 -5.39
N ARG A 71 -12.10 -0.32 -5.00
CA ARG A 71 -13.28 -1.05 -5.52
C ARG A 71 -13.48 -0.87 -7.02
N GLN A 72 -12.93 0.20 -7.60
CA GLN A 72 -13.00 0.47 -9.03
C GLN A 72 -11.86 -0.17 -9.82
N THR A 73 -10.88 -0.78 -9.15
CA THR A 73 -9.73 -1.38 -9.81
C THR A 73 -9.99 -2.84 -10.19
N THR A 74 -9.16 -3.35 -11.08
CA THR A 74 -9.20 -4.75 -11.52
C THR A 74 -7.93 -5.46 -11.05
N ALA A 75 -8.10 -6.60 -10.39
CA ALA A 75 -7.02 -7.50 -10.00
C ALA A 75 -7.30 -8.88 -10.58
N ALA A 76 -6.26 -9.59 -11.07
CA ALA A 76 -6.41 -10.93 -11.65
C ALA A 76 -7.45 -11.06 -12.79
N GLY A 77 -7.74 -9.96 -13.50
CA GLY A 77 -8.75 -9.93 -14.57
C GLY A 77 -10.20 -9.78 -14.09
N ALA A 78 -10.43 -9.60 -12.79
CA ALA A 78 -11.75 -9.35 -12.19
C ALA A 78 -11.77 -8.04 -11.39
N SER A 79 -12.96 -7.46 -11.21
CA SER A 79 -13.12 -6.31 -10.31
C SER A 79 -12.67 -6.68 -8.90
N THR A 80 -11.93 -5.79 -8.27
CA THR A 80 -11.28 -6.01 -6.96
C THR A 80 -12.35 -6.14 -5.88
N GLN A 81 -12.56 -7.38 -5.40
CA GLN A 81 -13.55 -7.69 -4.36
C GLN A 81 -12.95 -7.65 -2.94
N THR A 82 -11.63 -7.75 -2.83
CA THR A 82 -10.90 -7.76 -1.56
C THR A 82 -9.98 -6.57 -1.51
N ASP A 83 -9.85 -5.97 -0.33
CA ASP A 83 -8.93 -4.86 -0.08
C ASP A 83 -7.49 -5.28 -0.44
N PRO A 84 -6.91 -4.73 -1.52
CA PRO A 84 -5.60 -5.16 -2.00
C PRO A 84 -4.48 -4.73 -1.06
N PHE A 85 -4.68 -3.65 -0.28
CA PHE A 85 -3.70 -3.20 0.70
C PHE A 85 -3.65 -4.16 1.88
N LEU A 86 -4.81 -4.51 2.47
CA LEU A 86 -4.85 -5.47 3.55
C LEU A 86 -4.29 -6.83 3.15
N LEU A 87 -4.59 -7.30 1.94
CA LEU A 87 -4.07 -8.56 1.42
C LEU A 87 -2.52 -8.60 1.44
N LEU A 88 -1.88 -7.50 1.04
CA LEU A 88 -0.42 -7.36 1.03
C LEU A 88 0.15 -7.16 2.43
N LEU A 89 -0.52 -6.35 3.26
CA LEU A 89 -0.07 -6.02 4.59
C LEU A 89 -0.25 -7.17 5.59
N GLN A 90 -1.11 -8.16 5.34
CA GLN A 90 -1.30 -9.33 6.21
C GLN A 90 -0.10 -10.28 6.29
N LYS A 91 0.85 -10.19 5.34
CA LYS A 91 2.07 -11.02 5.30
C LYS A 91 2.94 -10.85 6.54
N GLN A 92 3.25 -11.90 7.28
CA GLN A 92 3.96 -11.79 8.55
C GLN A 92 5.49 -11.80 8.40
N SER A 93 5.98 -12.30 7.26
CA SER A 93 7.41 -12.41 6.97
C SER A 93 7.70 -12.09 5.50
N SER A 94 8.94 -11.67 5.21
CA SER A 94 9.44 -11.57 3.83
C SER A 94 9.42 -12.93 3.11
N ALA A 95 9.41 -14.04 3.86
CA ALA A 95 9.25 -15.39 3.33
C ALA A 95 7.86 -15.66 2.74
N ASP A 96 6.84 -14.85 3.08
CA ASP A 96 5.47 -14.97 2.56
C ASP A 96 5.30 -14.27 1.20
N ILE A 97 6.34 -13.61 0.70
CA ILE A 97 6.33 -12.86 -0.56
C ILE A 97 6.44 -13.80 -1.78
N PRO A 98 7.44 -14.70 -1.89
CA PRO A 98 7.64 -15.48 -3.11
C PRO A 98 6.51 -16.47 -3.44
N GLY A 99 5.82 -16.98 -2.42
CA GLY A 99 4.82 -18.04 -2.56
C GLY A 99 3.39 -17.55 -2.82
N ASP A 100 3.14 -16.24 -2.73
CA ASP A 100 1.80 -15.68 -2.75
C ASP A 100 1.52 -14.90 -4.04
N TRP A 101 1.41 -15.68 -5.12
CA TRP A 101 1.05 -15.16 -6.45
C TRP A 101 -0.24 -14.35 -6.42
N TRP A 102 -1.20 -14.74 -5.59
CA TRP A 102 -2.48 -14.05 -5.46
C TRP A 102 -2.31 -12.61 -4.96
N ALA A 103 -1.53 -12.41 -3.89
CA ALA A 103 -1.20 -11.06 -3.43
C ALA A 103 -0.44 -10.25 -4.49
N MET A 104 0.43 -10.87 -5.28
CA MET A 104 1.15 -10.16 -6.36
C MET A 104 0.21 -9.60 -7.43
N GLN A 105 -0.88 -10.31 -7.73
CA GLN A 105 -1.88 -9.84 -8.71
C GLN A 105 -2.66 -8.61 -8.23
N HIS A 106 -2.61 -8.30 -6.93
CA HIS A 106 -3.30 -7.19 -6.32
C HIS A 106 -2.40 -5.95 -6.12
N LEU A 107 -1.09 -6.07 -6.33
CA LEU A 107 -0.18 -4.93 -6.31
C LEU A 107 -0.57 -3.81 -7.31
N PRO A 108 -0.86 -4.11 -8.60
CA PRO A 108 -1.28 -3.08 -9.54
C PRO A 108 -2.61 -2.42 -9.15
N ALA A 109 -3.53 -3.19 -8.57
CA ALA A 109 -4.82 -2.68 -8.09
C ALA A 109 -4.65 -1.68 -6.94
N ALA A 110 -3.78 -1.98 -5.97
CA ALA A 110 -3.45 -1.05 -4.89
C ALA A 110 -2.77 0.23 -5.42
N ARG A 111 -1.81 0.10 -6.35
CA ARG A 111 -1.17 1.26 -7.00
C ARG A 111 -2.18 2.14 -7.72
N GLU A 112 -3.04 1.55 -8.53
CA GLU A 112 -4.08 2.27 -9.27
C GLU A 112 -5.04 2.99 -8.31
N ALA A 113 -5.39 2.39 -7.17
CA ALA A 113 -6.23 3.03 -6.16
C ALA A 113 -5.57 4.28 -5.56
N LEU A 114 -4.26 4.24 -5.27
CA LEU A 114 -3.51 5.41 -4.81
C LEU A 114 -3.51 6.51 -5.86
N ASN A 115 -3.21 6.17 -7.12
CA ASN A 115 -3.21 7.13 -8.22
C ASN A 115 -4.57 7.81 -8.39
N ARG A 116 -5.66 7.04 -8.34
CA ARG A 116 -7.03 7.58 -8.43
C ARG A 116 -7.38 8.51 -7.28
N TYR A 117 -6.93 8.20 -6.07
CA TYR A 117 -7.14 9.08 -4.93
C TYR A 117 -6.40 10.41 -5.12
N VAL A 118 -5.12 10.37 -5.50
CA VAL A 118 -4.31 11.57 -5.78
C VAL A 118 -4.99 12.44 -6.84
N LEU A 119 -5.40 11.85 -7.97
CA LEU A 119 -6.09 12.56 -9.05
C LEU A 119 -7.44 13.15 -8.62
N ALA A 120 -8.08 12.61 -7.59
CA ALA A 120 -9.34 13.14 -7.06
C ALA A 120 -9.13 14.26 -6.02
N GLN A 121 -7.89 14.49 -5.57
CA GLN A 121 -7.51 15.61 -4.70
C GLN A 121 -7.02 16.84 -5.49
N GLU A 122 -6.68 16.66 -6.78
CA GLU A 122 -6.37 17.75 -7.73
C GLU A 122 -7.63 18.43 -8.28
#